data_AF-A0A529LB54-F1
#
_entry.id   AF-A0A529LB54-F1
#
_cell.length_a   1.000
_cell.length_b   1.000
_cell.length_c   1.000
_cell.angle_alpha   90.00
_cell.angle_beta   90.00
_cell.angle_gamma   90.00
#
_symmetry.space_group_name_H-M   'P 1'
#
loop_
_entity.id
_entity.type
_entity.pdbx_description
1 polymer ?
#
loop_
_entity_poly.entity_id
_entity_poly.type
_entity_poly.pdbx_seq_one_letter_code
_entity_poly.pdbx_strand_id
1 'polypeptide(L)' 'ADRAAAMTTLITTAKLNDADPQAWLADVLARIAGTPQSRLAELLPWNWHITRNVLKAA' A
#
# COMPACT_ATOMS: atom_id res chain seq x y z
N ALA A 1 -20.52 5.78 6.84
CA ALA A 1 -19.77 6.88 6.21
C ALA A 1 -18.26 6.68 6.37
N ASP A 2 -17.78 6.40 7.57
CA ASP A 2 -16.34 6.43 7.94
C ASP A 2 -15.44 5.50 7.14
N ARG A 3 -15.88 4.27 6.85
CA ARG A 3 -15.11 3.33 6.01
C ARG A 3 -14.92 3.85 4.59
N ALA A 4 -15.97 4.43 3.99
CA ALA A 4 -15.90 5.00 2.65
C ALA A 4 -15.00 6.25 2.62
N ALA A 5 -15.06 7.08 3.67
CA ALA A 5 -14.16 8.22 3.83
C ALA A 5 -12.70 7.78 3.94
N ALA A 6 -12.40 6.80 4.80
CA ALA A 6 -11.06 6.26 4.96
C ALA A 6 -10.49 5.69 3.64
N MET A 7 -11.29 4.91 2.90
CA MET A 7 -10.89 4.38 1.60
C MET A 7 -10.62 5.50 0.58
N THR A 8 -11.49 6.51 0.55
CA THR A 8 -11.34 7.65 -0.37
C THR A 8 -10.08 8.46 -0.07
N THR A 9 -9.77 8.66 1.22
CA THR A 9 -8.52 9.30 1.64
C THR A 9 -7.31 8.50 1.16
N LEU A 10 -7.27 7.19 1.39
CA LEU A 10 -6.15 6.34 0.96
C LEU A 10 -5.96 6.35 -0.56
N ILE A 11 -7.05 6.24 -1.32
CA ILE A 11 -7.01 6.32 -2.79
C ILE A 11 -6.47 7.68 -3.25
N THR A 12 -6.92 8.76 -2.62
CA THR A 12 -6.47 10.12 -2.95
C THR A 12 -4.98 10.30 -2.64
N THR A 13 -4.51 9.80 -1.49
CA THR A 13 -3.09 9.85 -1.12
C THR A 13 -2.22 9.09 -2.14
N ALA A 14 -2.62 7.91 -2.60
CA ALA A 14 -1.88 7.18 -3.61
C ALA A 14 -1.76 7.98 -4.91
N LYS A 15 -2.87 8.55 -5.40
CA LYS A 15 -2.89 9.39 -6.60
C LYS A 15 -2.00 10.62 -6.48
N LEU A 16 -1.98 11.28 -5.32
CA LEU A 16 -1.14 12.45 -5.06
C LEU A 16 0.36 12.14 -5.03
N ASN A 17 0.74 10.86 -4.91
CA ASN A 17 2.12 10.39 -4.89
C ASN A 17 2.47 9.59 -6.16
N ASP A 18 1.71 9.74 -7.23
CA ASP A 18 1.89 9.05 -8.52
C ASP A 18 1.92 7.51 -8.42
N ALA A 19 1.38 6.97 -7.33
CA ALA A 19 1.25 5.53 -7.12
C ALA A 19 -0.10 5.04 -7.66
N ASP A 20 -0.09 3.90 -8.37
CA ASP A 20 -1.33 3.25 -8.77
C ASP A 20 -2.13 2.84 -7.52
N PRO A 21 -3.34 3.38 -7.28
CA PRO A 21 -4.05 3.16 -6.03
C PRO A 21 -4.41 1.70 -5.78
N GLN A 22 -4.70 0.95 -6.85
CA GLN A 22 -5.10 -0.45 -6.74
C GLN A 22 -3.90 -1.34 -6.39
N ALA A 23 -2.81 -1.21 -7.12
CA ALA A 23 -1.61 -2.00 -6.92
C ALA A 23 -0.93 -1.65 -5.58
N TRP A 24 -0.89 -0.38 -5.19
CA TRP A 24 -0.39 0.04 -3.89
C TRP A 24 -1.22 -0.55 -2.75
N LEU A 25 -2.54 -0.36 -2.78
CA LEU A 25 -3.40 -0.85 -1.71
C LEU A 25 -3.39 -2.38 -1.62
N ALA A 26 -3.34 -3.09 -2.75
CA ALA A 26 -3.22 -4.55 -2.77
C ALA A 26 -1.92 -5.02 -2.10
N ASP A 27 -0.78 -4.38 -2.40
CA ASP A 27 0.51 -4.72 -1.78
C ASP A 27 0.53 -4.40 -0.28
N VAL A 28 -0.02 -3.25 0.12
CA VAL A 28 -0.14 -2.87 1.53
C VAL A 28 -0.99 -3.86 2.30
N LEU A 29 -2.18 -4.21 1.79
CA LEU A 29 -3.08 -5.16 2.45
C LEU A 29 -2.47 -6.57 2.54
N ALA A 30 -1.68 -6.99 1.55
CA ALA A 30 -0.99 -8.27 1.57
C ALA A 30 0.15 -8.33 2.61
N ARG A 31 0.81 -7.19 2.89
CA ARG A 31 2.02 -7.14 3.72
C ARG A 31 1.78 -6.65 5.14
N ILE A 32 0.73 -5.85 5.39
CA ILE A 32 0.53 -5.12 6.65
C ILE A 32 0.52 -6.02 7.89
N ALA A 33 -0.05 -7.22 7.81
CA ALA A 33 -0.07 -8.17 8.92
C ALA A 33 1.32 -8.74 9.27
N GLY A 34 2.25 -8.75 8.30
CA GLY A 34 3.62 -9.22 8.48
C GLY A 34 4.65 -8.09 8.66
N THR A 35 4.24 -6.83 8.53
CA THR A 35 5.14 -5.68 8.66
C THR A 35 5.20 -5.22 10.12
N PRO A 36 6.39 -5.20 10.77
CA PRO A 36 6.53 -4.63 12.10
C PRO A 36 6.07 -3.16 12.13
N GLN A 37 5.46 -2.72 13.24
CA GLN A 37 4.95 -1.35 13.40
C GLN A 37 6.01 -0.28 13.07
N SER A 38 7.27 -0.51 13.45
CA SER A 38 8.40 0.38 13.18
C SER A 38 8.74 0.55 11.69
N ARG A 39 8.27 -0.37 10.83
CA ARG A 39 8.52 -0.39 9.38
C ARG A 39 7.27 -0.06 8.56
N LEU A 40 6.14 0.28 9.18
CA LEU A 40 4.92 0.66 8.44
C LEU A 40 5.14 1.85 7.50
N ALA A 41 6.06 2.75 7.83
CA ALA A 41 6.41 3.89 6.97
C ALA A 41 6.94 3.46 5.59
N GLU A 42 7.47 2.24 5.45
CA GLU A 42 7.92 1.69 4.17
C GLU A 42 6.76 1.31 3.24
N LEU A 43 5.55 1.17 3.79
CA LEU A 43 4.33 0.87 3.03
C LEU A 43 3.65 2.14 2.50
N LEU A 44 4.13 3.34 2.87
CA LEU A 44 3.57 4.60 2.40
C LEU A 44 3.85 4.78 0.90
N PRO A 45 2.95 5.44 0.15
CA PRO A 45 3.01 5.41 -1.32
C PRO A 45 4.27 6.06 -1.90
N TRP A 46 4.89 7.01 -1.21
CA TRP A 46 6.17 7.62 -1.62
C TRP A 46 7.41 6.75 -1.37
N ASN A 47 7.30 5.75 -0.49
CA ASN A 47 8.34 4.74 -0.24
C ASN A 47 8.02 3.41 -0.96
N TRP A 48 6.92 3.36 -1.70
CA TRP A 48 6.41 2.13 -2.27
C TRP A 48 7.22 1.74 -3.50
N HIS A 49 8.14 0.80 -3.29
CA HIS A 49 8.83 0.11 -4.37
C HIS A 49 8.12 -1.21 -4.64
N ILE A 50 7.65 -1.43 -5.87
CA ILE A 50 7.12 -2.71 -6.32
C ILE A 50 8.25 -3.75 -6.23
N THR A 51 8.41 -4.34 -5.06
CA THR A 51 9.24 -5.52 -4.88
C THR A 51 8.41 -6.66 -5.44
N ARG A 52 8.61 -6.95 -6.73
CA ARG A 52 7.90 -8.00 -7.47
C ARG A 52 8.29 -9.37 -6.89
N ASN A 53 7.74 -9.70 -5.72
CA ASN A 53 8.03 -10.94 -4.99
C ASN A 53 7.18 -12.12 -5.47
N VAL A 54 6.32 -11.89 -6.48
CA VAL A 54 5.46 -12.89 -7.13
C VAL A 54 6.20 -13.92 -7.99
N LEU A 55 7.54 -13.84 -8.10
CA LEU A 55 8.34 -14.82 -8.85
C LEU A 55 9.08 -15.84 -7.99
N LYS A 56 8.94 -15.80 -6.65
CA LYS A 56 9.68 -16.72 -5.75
C LYS A 56 8.88 -17.93 -5.25
N ALA A 57 7.67 -18.14 -5.75
CA ALA A 57 6.80 -19.25 -5.35
C ALA A 57 6.41 -20.19 -6.51
N ALA A 58 7.24 -20.25 -7.56
CA ALA A 58 7.11 -21.22 -8.66
C ALA A 58 8.29 -22.19 -8.65
#